data_AF-A0A4Q7LBH2-F1
#
_entry.id   AF-A0A4Q7LBH2-F1
#
_cell.length_a   1.000
_cell.length_b   1.000
_cell.length_c   1.000
_cell.angle_alpha   90.00
_cell.angle_beta   90.00
_cell.angle_gamma   90.00
#
_symmetry.space_group_name_H-M   'P 1'
#
loop_
_entity.id
_entity.type
_entity.pdbx_description
1 polymer ?
#
loop_
_entity_poly.entity_id
_entity_poly.type
_entity_poly.pdbx_seq_one_letter_code
_entity_poly.pdbx_strand_id
1 'polypeptide(L)'
;MASKPLLQKLADNPAFIEVRQSLSELNDALFKIQTRKSEIEMILASKQPAPSNEPSVHDAMNYAATGKLQVPTVFSGDLLDELATLRVHERSLRQAIERQTARAQQVEGEHRACVVKELSPAHKALMRRYLDALIALDAIVEEEAAMFRQVEATGVEARFNETAYSRLMGRVNDNSGSHLFYRVRDIKAYIGPQ
;
A
#
# COMPACT_ATOMS: atom_id res chain seq x y z
N MET A 1 -9.16 1.23 -19.71
CA MET A 1 -7.94 0.49 -20.11
C MET A 1 -6.63 1.28 -19.92
N ALA A 2 -6.63 2.51 -19.37
CA ALA A 2 -5.43 3.34 -19.23
C ALA A 2 -4.52 3.02 -18.01
N SER A 3 -4.96 2.15 -17.08
CA SER A 3 -4.20 1.85 -15.85
C SER A 3 -3.03 0.87 -16.07
N LYS A 4 -3.17 -0.07 -17.02
CA LYS A 4 -2.12 -1.06 -17.34
C LYS A 4 -0.79 -0.42 -17.78
N PRO A 5 -0.74 0.56 -18.71
CA PRO A 5 0.54 1.14 -19.13
C PRO A 5 1.25 1.94 -18.02
N LEU A 6 0.51 2.49 -17.05
CA LEU A 6 1.10 3.25 -15.94
C LEU A 6 1.70 2.33 -14.88
N LEU A 7 1.03 1.22 -14.56
CA LEU A 7 1.59 0.18 -13.70
C LEU A 7 2.82 -0.48 -14.34
N GLN A 8 2.83 -0.61 -15.68
CA GLN A 8 3.99 -1.08 -16.43
C GLN A 8 5.17 -0.10 -16.32
N LYS A 9 4.94 1.22 -16.49
CA LYS A 9 5.98 2.25 -16.31
C LYS A 9 6.61 2.24 -14.91
N LEU A 10 5.84 1.94 -13.87
CA LEU A 10 6.38 1.76 -12.51
C LEU A 10 7.24 0.50 -12.43
N ALA A 11 6.75 -0.61 -12.98
CA ALA A 11 7.47 -1.89 -12.98
C ALA A 11 8.80 -1.83 -13.75
N ASP A 12 8.88 -0.98 -14.79
CA ASP A 12 10.06 -0.78 -15.62
C ASP A 12 11.01 0.30 -15.04
N ASN A 13 10.65 0.97 -13.95
CA ASN A 13 11.48 2.02 -13.35
C ASN A 13 12.72 1.40 -12.67
N PRO A 14 13.95 1.76 -13.07
CA PRO A 14 15.18 1.15 -12.54
C PRO A 14 15.33 1.33 -11.03
N ALA A 15 14.93 2.49 -10.48
CA ALA A 15 14.98 2.72 -9.04
C ALA A 15 13.97 1.85 -8.28
N PHE A 16 12.80 1.57 -8.87
CA PHE A 16 11.81 0.69 -8.28
C PHE A 16 12.25 -0.78 -8.32
N ILE A 17 12.87 -1.20 -9.44
CA ILE A 17 13.44 -2.55 -9.60
C ILE A 17 14.55 -2.78 -8.57
N GLU A 18 15.49 -1.84 -8.45
CA GLU A 18 16.61 -1.91 -7.50
C GLU A 18 16.11 -2.02 -6.06
N VAL A 19 15.13 -1.18 -5.68
CA VAL A 19 14.55 -1.21 -4.34
C VAL A 19 13.83 -2.53 -4.06
N ARG A 20 13.10 -3.07 -5.05
CA ARG A 20 12.40 -4.35 -4.92
C ARG A 20 13.36 -5.53 -4.82
N GLN A 21 14.43 -5.55 -5.60
CA GLN A 21 15.47 -6.58 -5.53
C GLN A 21 16.16 -6.56 -4.16
N SER A 22 16.57 -5.38 -3.69
CA SER A 22 17.19 -5.20 -2.37
C SER A 22 16.25 -5.64 -1.23
N LEU A 23 14.94 -5.35 -1.31
CA LEU A 23 13.96 -5.86 -0.35
C LEU A 23 13.86 -7.39 -0.37
N SER A 24 13.90 -8.02 -1.55
CA SER A 24 13.89 -9.48 -1.66
C SER A 24 15.12 -10.07 -0.97
N GLU A 25 16.31 -9.56 -1.28
CA GLU A 25 17.57 -10.03 -0.71
C GLU A 25 17.62 -9.89 0.82
N LEU A 26 17.14 -8.76 1.35
CA LEU A 26 17.07 -8.52 2.79
C LEU A 26 16.08 -9.47 3.49
N ASN A 27 14.94 -9.77 2.87
CA ASN A 27 13.98 -10.73 3.41
C ASN A 27 14.51 -12.16 3.36
N ASP A 28 15.21 -12.54 2.30
CA ASP A 28 15.87 -13.85 2.20
C ASP A 28 16.96 -14.00 3.28
N ALA A 29 17.74 -12.95 3.53
CA ALA A 29 18.72 -12.92 4.62
C ALA A 29 18.06 -13.05 6.00
N LEU A 30 16.94 -12.35 6.22
CA LEU A 30 16.18 -12.44 7.47
C LEU A 30 15.63 -13.86 7.69
N PHE A 31 15.09 -14.47 6.64
CA PHE A 31 14.58 -15.84 6.68
C PHE A 31 15.68 -16.83 7.08
N LYS A 32 16.87 -16.74 6.46
CA LYS A 32 18.03 -17.58 6.80
C LYS A 32 18.43 -17.46 8.28
N ILE A 33 18.44 -16.23 8.82
CA ILE A 33 18.73 -16.00 10.25
C ILE A 33 17.65 -16.62 11.13
N GLN A 34 16.37 -16.47 10.78
CA GLN A 34 15.26 -17.06 11.55
C GLN A 34 15.32 -18.58 11.55
N THR A 35 15.58 -19.21 10.40
CA THR A 35 15.79 -20.65 10.30
C THR A 35 16.94 -21.09 11.20
N ARG A 36 18.10 -20.43 11.11
CA ARG A 36 19.26 -20.80 11.93
C ARG A 36 19.01 -20.63 13.43
N LYS A 37 18.32 -19.57 13.85
CA LYS A 37 17.90 -19.39 15.25
C LYS A 37 17.00 -20.53 15.72
N SER A 38 16.02 -20.93 14.90
CA SER A 38 15.11 -22.02 15.24
C SER A 38 15.83 -23.37 15.38
N GLU A 39 16.83 -23.63 14.53
CA GLU A 39 17.69 -24.82 14.63
C GLU A 39 18.46 -24.83 15.95
N ILE A 40 19.10 -23.70 16.30
CA ILE A 40 19.87 -23.58 17.55
C ILE A 40 18.94 -23.73 18.76
N GLU A 41 17.78 -23.09 18.76
CA GLU A 41 16.79 -23.19 19.84
C GLU A 41 16.28 -24.64 20.02
N MET A 42 16.07 -25.38 18.92
CA MET A 42 15.72 -26.80 18.95
C MET A 42 16.86 -27.68 19.48
N ILE A 43 18.11 -27.40 19.09
CA ILE A 43 19.30 -28.10 19.61
C ILE A 43 19.45 -27.84 21.12
N LEU A 44 19.24 -26.60 21.56
CA LEU A 44 19.29 -26.27 22.99
C LEU A 44 18.17 -26.94 23.77
N ALA A 45 16.94 -26.96 23.24
CA ALA A 45 15.80 -27.62 23.87
C ALA A 45 15.98 -29.15 23.98
N SER A 46 16.53 -29.80 22.95
CA SER A 46 16.81 -31.25 22.97
C SER A 46 17.95 -31.66 23.91
N LYS A 47 18.81 -30.71 24.30
CA LYS A 47 19.93 -30.91 25.23
C LYS A 47 19.63 -30.46 26.66
N GLN A 48 18.51 -29.80 26.91
CA GLN A 48 18.07 -29.58 28.28
C GLN A 48 17.70 -30.94 28.87
N PRO A 49 18.31 -31.36 30.00
CA PRO A 49 17.83 -32.56 30.68
C PRO A 49 16.36 -32.33 31.00
N ALA A 50 15.51 -33.33 30.75
CA ALA A 50 14.18 -33.33 31.32
C ALA A 50 14.30 -32.97 32.81
N PRO A 51 13.40 -32.18 33.40
CA PRO A 51 13.46 -31.90 34.82
C PRO A 51 13.18 -33.20 35.59
N SER A 52 14.19 -34.06 35.72
CA SER A 52 14.24 -35.06 36.77
C SER A 52 14.59 -34.27 38.01
N ASN A 53 13.58 -33.96 38.81
CA ASN A 53 13.74 -33.36 40.15
C ASN A 53 14.50 -34.28 41.13
N GLU A 54 15.21 -35.29 40.65
CA GLU A 54 15.96 -36.24 41.46
C GLU A 54 17.38 -36.38 40.91
N PRO A 55 18.42 -36.19 41.74
CA PRO A 55 19.79 -36.50 41.35
C PRO A 55 19.85 -38.00 41.01
N SER A 56 20.26 -38.34 39.79
CA SER A 56 20.31 -39.74 39.39
C SER A 56 21.32 -40.47 40.27
N VAL A 57 20.95 -41.66 40.78
CA VAL A 57 21.85 -42.52 41.56
C VAL A 57 23.16 -42.81 40.79
N HIS A 58 23.09 -42.76 39.45
CA HIS A 58 24.23 -42.91 38.57
C HIS A 58 25.25 -41.78 38.70
N ASP A 59 24.81 -40.53 38.86
CA ASP A 59 25.70 -39.37 39.04
C ASP A 59 26.40 -39.41 40.41
N ALA A 60 25.67 -39.83 41.45
CA ALA A 60 26.24 -40.03 42.78
C ALA A 60 27.28 -41.15 42.81
N MET A 61 27.02 -42.26 42.10
CA MET A 61 27.98 -43.37 41.98
C MET A 61 29.21 -42.99 41.14
N ASN A 62 29.06 -42.25 40.06
CA ASN A 62 30.19 -41.76 39.25
C ASN A 62 31.08 -40.79 40.05
N TYR A 63 30.50 -39.91 40.86
CA TYR A 63 31.27 -39.04 41.77
C TYR A 63 32.03 -39.85 42.81
N ALA A 64 31.37 -40.84 43.44
CA ALA A 64 32.00 -41.70 44.43
C ALA A 64 33.17 -42.52 43.84
N ALA A 65 33.06 -42.96 42.58
CA ALA A 65 34.09 -43.74 41.92
C ALA A 65 35.26 -42.91 41.37
N THR A 66 35.02 -41.67 40.93
CA THR A 66 36.01 -40.87 40.19
C THR A 66 36.45 -39.59 40.89
N GLY A 67 35.77 -39.20 41.97
CA GLY A 67 35.99 -37.94 42.70
C GLY A 67 35.65 -36.68 41.89
N LYS A 68 35.05 -36.82 40.70
CA LYS A 68 34.72 -35.71 39.81
C LYS A 68 33.24 -35.73 39.48
N LEU A 69 32.58 -34.59 39.64
CA LEU A 69 31.24 -34.41 39.11
C LEU A 69 31.34 -34.37 37.59
N GLN A 70 30.60 -35.24 36.92
CA GLN A 70 30.50 -35.22 35.47
C GLN A 70 29.61 -34.03 35.09
N VAL A 71 30.22 -32.84 34.97
CA VAL A 71 29.52 -31.66 34.48
C VAL A 71 29.21 -31.90 33.00
N PRO A 72 27.95 -31.74 32.55
CA PRO A 72 27.62 -31.81 31.13
C PRO A 72 28.54 -30.87 30.36
N THR A 73 29.26 -31.43 29.40
CA THR A 73 30.25 -30.73 28.57
C THR A 73 29.68 -29.44 27.97
N VAL A 74 30.50 -28.39 27.99
CA VAL A 74 30.30 -26.95 27.67
C VAL A 74 29.80 -26.65 26.24
N PHE A 75 29.17 -27.61 25.55
CA PHE A 75 28.66 -27.47 24.18
C PHE A 75 27.53 -26.44 24.00
N SER A 76 27.01 -25.85 25.09
CA SER A 76 25.96 -24.81 25.04
C SER A 76 26.50 -23.39 24.92
N GLY A 77 27.75 -23.12 25.30
CA GLY A 77 28.33 -21.76 25.29
C GLY A 77 28.38 -21.17 23.89
N ASP A 78 29.03 -21.87 22.96
CA ASP A 78 29.21 -21.42 21.57
C ASP A 78 27.87 -21.22 20.84
N LEU A 79 26.88 -22.08 21.11
CA LEU A 79 25.54 -21.96 20.53
C LEU A 79 24.74 -20.77 21.11
N LEU A 80 24.94 -20.46 22.39
CA LEU A 80 24.34 -19.27 23.01
C LEU A 80 24.97 -17.98 22.48
N ASP A 81 26.29 -17.99 22.26
CA ASP A 81 27.01 -16.87 21.65
C ASP A 81 26.63 -16.67 20.17
N GLU A 82 26.46 -17.77 19.42
CA GLU A 82 25.92 -17.75 18.06
C GLU A 82 24.49 -17.16 18.05
N LEU A 83 23.62 -17.60 18.97
CA LEU A 83 22.25 -17.09 19.11
C LEU A 83 22.23 -15.59 19.46
N ALA A 84 23.15 -15.14 20.32
CA ALA A 84 23.27 -13.72 20.67
C ALA A 84 23.67 -12.88 19.45
N THR A 85 24.65 -13.36 18.68
CA THR A 85 25.08 -12.74 17.41
C THR A 85 23.94 -12.68 16.39
N LEU A 86 23.21 -13.79 16.20
CA LEU A 86 22.06 -13.85 15.29
C LEU A 86 20.94 -12.87 15.69
N ARG A 87 20.69 -12.67 16.98
CA ARG A 87 19.72 -11.66 17.47
C ARG A 87 20.15 -10.22 17.18
N VAL A 88 21.45 -9.94 17.19
CA VAL A 88 21.98 -8.61 16.80
C VAL A 88 21.80 -8.42 15.29
N HIS A 89 22.17 -9.40 14.48
CA HIS A 89 21.99 -9.34 13.03
C HIS A 89 20.53 -9.27 12.61
N GLU A 90 19.62 -10.00 13.27
CA GLU A 90 18.19 -9.90 13.02
C GLU A 90 17.66 -8.48 13.25
N ARG A 91 18.04 -7.84 14.37
CA ARG A 91 17.64 -6.46 14.66
C ARG A 91 18.16 -5.49 13.61
N SER A 92 19.41 -5.65 13.18
CA SER A 92 20.01 -4.84 12.13
C SER A 92 19.31 -5.02 10.77
N LEU A 93 19.01 -6.26 10.39
CA LEU A 93 18.26 -6.56 9.15
C LEU A 93 16.85 -6.00 9.18
N ARG A 94 16.12 -6.11 10.30
CA ARG A 94 14.79 -5.51 10.44
C ARG A 94 14.82 -4.00 10.23
N GLN A 95 15.79 -3.30 10.82
CA GLN A 95 15.99 -1.86 10.59
C GLN A 95 16.33 -1.54 9.12
N ALA A 96 17.15 -2.37 8.47
CA ALA A 96 17.46 -2.21 7.05
C ALA A 96 16.21 -2.40 6.17
N ILE A 97 15.39 -3.42 6.46
CA ILE A 97 14.11 -3.68 5.77
C ILE A 97 13.15 -2.50 5.95
N GLU A 98 13.02 -1.96 7.16
CA GLU A 98 12.18 -0.79 7.43
C GLU A 98 12.61 0.43 6.59
N ARG A 99 13.91 0.74 6.57
CA ARG A 99 14.46 1.83 5.74
C ARG A 99 14.19 1.62 4.26
N GLN A 100 14.39 0.39 3.79
CA GLN A 100 14.20 0.07 2.38
C GLN A 100 12.71 0.07 1.98
N THR A 101 11.82 -0.31 2.90
CA THR A 101 10.36 -0.22 2.72
C THR A 101 9.92 1.24 2.62
N ALA A 102 10.45 2.12 3.46
CA ALA A 102 10.19 3.55 3.37
C ALA A 102 10.69 4.14 2.03
N ARG A 103 11.88 3.72 1.57
CA ARG A 103 12.40 4.11 0.25
C ARG A 103 11.51 3.62 -0.89
N ALA A 104 10.97 2.40 -0.81
CA ALA A 104 10.05 1.87 -1.82
C ALA A 104 8.77 2.71 -1.92
N GLN A 105 8.19 3.07 -0.78
CA GLN A 105 7.00 3.93 -0.71
C GLN A 105 7.28 5.32 -1.27
N GLN A 106 8.47 5.87 -1.01
CA GLN A 106 8.88 7.17 -1.57
C GLN A 106 8.97 7.11 -3.10
N VAL A 107 9.69 6.13 -3.66
CA VAL A 107 9.83 5.97 -5.12
C VAL A 107 8.47 5.76 -5.79
N GLU A 108 7.59 4.97 -5.17
CA GLU A 108 6.23 4.78 -5.66
C GLU A 108 5.43 6.09 -5.61
N GLY A 109 5.54 6.86 -4.53
CA GLY A 109 4.91 8.18 -4.38
C GLY A 109 5.37 9.18 -5.43
N GLU A 110 6.68 9.28 -5.67
CA GLU A 110 7.28 10.13 -6.70
C GLU A 110 6.81 9.75 -8.10
N HIS A 111 6.73 8.44 -8.40
CA HIS A 111 6.23 7.96 -9.67
C HIS A 111 4.74 8.28 -9.86
N ARG A 112 3.90 8.05 -8.84
CA ARG A 112 2.48 8.42 -8.87
C ARG A 112 2.31 9.92 -9.10
N ALA A 113 3.10 10.76 -8.43
CA ALA A 113 3.06 12.21 -8.63
C ALA A 113 3.46 12.61 -10.05
N CYS A 114 4.51 11.98 -10.61
CA CYS A 114 4.91 12.19 -12.00
C CYS A 114 3.81 11.82 -12.99
N VAL A 115 3.20 10.65 -12.81
CA VAL A 115 2.06 10.18 -13.63
C VAL A 115 0.88 11.14 -13.54
N VAL A 116 0.51 11.59 -12.33
CA VAL A 116 -0.56 12.56 -12.15
C VAL A 116 -0.22 13.87 -12.85
N LYS A 117 1.03 14.33 -12.81
CA LYS A 117 1.49 15.51 -13.53
C LYS A 117 1.41 15.35 -15.05
N GLU A 118 1.76 14.18 -15.59
CA GLU A 118 1.63 13.88 -17.02
C GLU A 118 0.18 13.85 -17.49
N LEU A 119 -0.72 13.26 -16.68
CA LEU A 119 -2.13 13.08 -17.05
C LEU A 119 -3.01 14.29 -16.72
N SER A 120 -2.58 15.16 -15.81
CA SER A 120 -3.33 16.33 -15.37
C SER A 120 -3.74 17.26 -16.53
N PRO A 121 -2.87 17.61 -17.50
CA PRO A 121 -3.24 18.45 -18.63
C PRO A 121 -4.32 17.80 -19.50
N ALA A 122 -4.19 16.50 -19.81
CA ALA A 122 -5.18 15.78 -20.60
C ALA A 122 -6.53 15.69 -19.88
N HIS A 123 -6.51 15.44 -18.57
CA HIS A 123 -7.71 15.45 -17.74
C HIS A 123 -8.36 16.84 -17.68
N LYS A 124 -7.58 17.90 -17.48
CA LYS A 124 -8.08 19.29 -17.50
C LYS A 124 -8.69 19.67 -18.85
N ALA A 125 -8.07 19.25 -19.96
CA ALA A 125 -8.61 19.47 -21.30
C ALA A 125 -9.95 18.73 -21.51
N LEU A 126 -10.07 17.49 -21.02
CA LEU A 126 -11.32 16.73 -21.05
C LEU A 126 -12.41 17.41 -20.20
N MET A 127 -12.07 17.83 -18.98
CA MET A 127 -12.99 18.55 -18.09
C MET A 127 -13.44 19.88 -18.68
N ARG A 128 -12.57 20.55 -19.45
CA ARG A 128 -12.93 21.78 -20.17
C ARG A 128 -13.94 21.52 -21.27
N ARG A 129 -13.73 20.48 -22.10
CA ARG A 129 -14.72 20.08 -23.11
C ARG A 129 -16.06 19.70 -22.49
N TYR A 130 -16.02 19.04 -21.33
CA TYR A 130 -17.22 18.70 -20.58
C TYR A 130 -17.95 19.94 -20.07
N LEU A 131 -17.21 20.91 -19.55
CA LEU A 131 -17.74 22.22 -19.14
C LEU A 131 -18.39 22.96 -20.33
N ASP A 132 -17.73 23.02 -21.48
CA ASP A 132 -18.26 23.69 -22.67
C ASP A 132 -19.58 23.05 -23.13
N ALA A 133 -19.67 21.72 -23.07
CA ALA A 133 -20.91 20.99 -23.39
C ALA A 133 -22.04 21.28 -22.39
N LEU A 134 -21.75 21.41 -21.09
CA LEU A 134 -22.75 21.80 -20.08
C LEU A 134 -23.25 23.22 -20.31
N ILE A 135 -22.37 24.18 -20.63
CA ILE A 135 -22.77 25.56 -20.93
C ILE A 135 -23.65 25.62 -22.17
N ALA A 136 -23.31 24.86 -23.23
CA ALA A 136 -24.13 24.79 -24.43
C ALA A 136 -25.52 24.18 -24.15
N LEU A 137 -25.58 23.17 -23.28
CA LEU A 137 -26.85 22.57 -22.85
C LEU A 137 -27.70 23.55 -22.05
N ASP A 138 -27.10 24.31 -21.11
CA ASP A 138 -27.79 25.36 -20.35
C ASP A 138 -28.40 26.41 -21.29
N ALA A 139 -27.67 26.82 -22.34
CA ALA A 139 -28.17 27.78 -23.32
C ALA A 139 -29.40 27.25 -24.09
N ILE A 140 -29.38 25.99 -24.52
CA ILE A 140 -30.52 25.35 -25.21
C ILE A 140 -31.75 25.29 -24.30
N VAL A 141 -31.56 25.00 -23.01
CA VAL A 141 -32.65 24.95 -22.03
C VAL A 141 -33.26 26.34 -21.82
N GLU A 142 -32.45 27.41 -21.77
CA GLU A 142 -32.96 28.79 -21.69
C GLU A 142 -33.72 29.19 -22.97
N GLU A 143 -33.25 28.76 -24.15
CA GLU A 143 -33.96 28.97 -25.42
C GLU A 143 -35.34 28.26 -25.42
N GLU A 144 -35.40 27.02 -24.93
CA GLU A 144 -36.65 26.26 -24.80
C GLU A 144 -37.62 26.94 -23.80
N ALA A 145 -37.11 27.41 -22.66
CA ALA A 145 -37.90 28.15 -21.67
C ALA A 145 -38.43 29.48 -22.24
N ALA A 146 -37.64 30.18 -23.06
CA ALA A 146 -38.07 31.41 -23.73
C ALA A 146 -39.17 31.15 -24.77
N MET A 147 -39.02 30.09 -25.58
CA MET A 147 -40.04 29.65 -26.54
C MET A 147 -41.35 29.29 -25.83
N PHE A 148 -41.26 28.61 -24.69
CA PHE A 148 -42.42 28.26 -23.88
C PHE A 148 -43.20 29.49 -23.41
N ARG A 149 -42.50 30.52 -22.89
CA ARG A 149 -43.13 31.80 -22.51
C ARG A 149 -43.82 32.48 -23.70
N GLN A 150 -43.28 32.34 -24.91
CA GLN A 150 -43.93 32.87 -26.13
C GLN A 150 -45.21 32.11 -26.47
N VAL A 151 -45.22 30.78 -26.32
CA VAL A 151 -46.43 29.94 -26.51
C VAL A 151 -47.49 30.30 -25.47
N GLU A 152 -47.12 30.43 -24.20
CA GLU A 152 -48.05 30.84 -23.14
C GLU A 152 -48.65 32.23 -23.39
N ALA A 153 -47.86 33.17 -23.94
CA ALA A 153 -48.34 34.50 -24.32
C ALA A 153 -49.42 34.47 -25.43
N THR A 154 -49.57 33.36 -26.16
CA THR A 154 -50.67 33.16 -27.12
C THR A 154 -51.97 32.65 -26.48
N GLY A 155 -51.99 32.46 -25.15
CA GLY A 155 -53.14 31.96 -24.40
C GLY A 155 -53.26 30.44 -24.34
N VAL A 156 -52.22 29.72 -24.76
CA VAL A 156 -52.13 28.25 -24.70
C VAL A 156 -51.25 27.87 -23.52
N GLU A 157 -51.80 27.19 -22.50
CA GLU A 157 -51.00 26.60 -21.42
C GLU A 157 -50.15 25.46 -21.96
N ALA A 158 -48.85 25.68 -22.07
CA ALA A 158 -47.91 24.59 -22.29
C ALA A 158 -47.60 23.93 -20.93
N ARG A 159 -47.31 22.62 -20.90
CA ARG A 159 -46.95 21.92 -19.65
C ARG A 159 -45.47 21.57 -19.68
N PHE A 160 -44.64 22.36 -19.00
CA PHE A 160 -43.21 22.08 -18.87
C PHE A 160 -42.95 21.11 -17.72
N ASN A 161 -42.22 20.02 -17.96
CA ASN A 161 -41.78 19.11 -16.91
C ASN A 161 -40.48 19.63 -16.30
N GLU A 162 -40.56 20.40 -15.21
CA GLU A 162 -39.41 20.94 -14.45
C GLU A 162 -38.41 19.87 -13.95
N THR A 163 -38.78 18.58 -14.00
CA THR A 163 -37.92 17.46 -13.53
C THR A 163 -36.64 17.26 -14.36
N ALA A 164 -36.54 17.83 -15.56
CA ALA A 164 -35.34 17.77 -16.40
C ALA A 164 -34.17 18.61 -15.86
N TYR A 165 -34.43 19.68 -15.10
CA TYR A 165 -33.42 20.59 -14.54
C TYR A 165 -32.46 19.92 -13.55
N SER A 166 -32.82 18.77 -12.97
CA SER A 166 -32.00 18.05 -11.99
C SER A 166 -30.84 17.23 -12.60
N ARG A 167 -30.79 17.09 -13.94
CA ARG A 167 -29.88 16.16 -14.64
C ARG A 167 -28.54 16.76 -15.10
N LEU A 168 -28.26 18.02 -14.80
CA LEU A 168 -26.96 18.66 -15.08
C LEU A 168 -25.80 18.10 -14.23
N MET A 169 -26.06 17.12 -13.36
CA MET A 169 -25.05 16.46 -12.56
C MET A 169 -24.44 15.27 -13.32
N GLY A 170 -23.26 15.50 -13.90
CA GLY A 170 -22.42 14.45 -14.49
C GLY A 170 -22.05 13.40 -13.47
N ARG A 171 -22.65 12.21 -13.57
CA ARG A 171 -22.32 11.06 -12.73
C ARG A 171 -21.14 10.31 -13.34
N VAL A 172 -19.92 10.61 -12.89
CA VAL A 172 -18.76 9.74 -13.15
C VAL A 172 -18.70 8.71 -12.03
N ASN A 173 -18.89 7.45 -12.38
CA ASN A 173 -18.80 6.34 -11.44
C ASN A 173 -17.32 5.99 -11.26
N ASP A 174 -16.71 6.41 -10.15
CA ASP A 174 -15.51 5.73 -9.67
C ASP A 174 -15.96 4.53 -8.82
N ASN A 175 -15.21 3.43 -8.87
CA ASN A 175 -15.54 2.21 -8.13
C ASN A 175 -15.41 2.36 -6.60
N SER A 176 -15.38 3.58 -6.04
CA SER A 176 -15.23 3.86 -4.61
C SER A 176 -16.53 4.29 -3.90
N GLY A 177 -17.64 4.44 -4.62
CA GLY A 177 -18.93 4.82 -4.01
C GLY A 177 -19.04 6.30 -3.65
N SER A 178 -18.10 7.13 -4.11
CA SER A 178 -18.08 8.57 -3.89
C SER A 178 -18.87 9.28 -5.01
N HIS A 179 -20.02 9.90 -4.69
CA HIS A 179 -20.73 10.75 -5.65
C HIS A 179 -20.08 12.14 -5.70
N LEU A 180 -19.11 12.32 -6.59
CA LEU A 180 -18.63 13.65 -6.94
C LEU A 180 -19.66 14.32 -7.88
N PHE A 181 -20.55 15.10 -7.29
CA PHE A 181 -21.41 16.02 -8.04
C PHE A 181 -20.55 17.18 -8.56
N TYR A 182 -20.17 17.16 -9.84
CA TYR A 182 -19.44 18.27 -10.44
C TYR A 182 -20.42 19.35 -10.88
N ARG A 183 -20.65 20.38 -10.06
CA ARG A 183 -21.31 21.59 -10.55
C ARG A 183 -20.37 22.31 -11.51
N VAL A 184 -20.92 23.06 -12.47
CA VAL A 184 -20.16 23.95 -13.37
C VAL A 184 -19.14 24.81 -12.60
N ARG A 185 -19.52 25.30 -11.41
CA ARG A 185 -18.64 26.03 -10.48
C ARG A 185 -17.40 25.23 -10.07
N ASP A 186 -17.56 23.94 -9.74
CA ASP A 186 -16.50 23.09 -9.21
C ASP A 186 -15.51 22.70 -10.31
N ILE A 187 -16.02 22.48 -11.53
CA ILE A 187 -15.19 22.25 -12.72
C ILE A 187 -14.35 23.50 -13.04
N LYS A 188 -14.96 24.69 -13.00
CA LYS A 188 -14.25 25.97 -13.21
C LYS A 188 -13.15 26.18 -12.18
N ALA A 189 -13.42 25.91 -10.90
CA ALA A 189 -12.43 26.01 -9.83
C ALA A 189 -11.26 25.01 -10.00
N TYR A 190 -11.55 23.78 -10.42
CA TYR A 190 -10.54 22.74 -10.65
C TYR A 190 -9.63 23.03 -11.87
N ILE A 191 -10.20 23.57 -12.95
CA ILE A 191 -9.44 23.94 -14.15
C ILE A 191 -8.54 25.14 -13.85
N GLY A 192 -9.03 26.12 -13.09
CA GLY A 192 -8.34 27.36 -12.72
C GLY A 192 -8.82 28.58 -13.52
N PRO A 193 -8.49 29.82 -13.07
CA PRO A 193 -8.78 31.04 -13.81
C PRO A 193 -7.95 31.10 -15.11
N GLN A 194 -8.53 31.67 -16.16
CA GLN A 194 -7.83 31.96 -17.42
C GLN A 194 -6.98 33.22 -17.30
#